data_AF-A0A976MDJ6-F1
#
_entry.id   AF-A0A976MDJ6-F1
#
_cell.length_a   1.000
_cell.length_b   1.000
_cell.length_c   1.000
_cell.angle_alpha   90.00
_cell.angle_beta   90.00
_cell.angle_gamma   90.00
#
_symmetry.space_group_name_H-M   'P 1'
#
loop_
_entity.id
_entity.type
_entity.pdbx_description
1 polymer ?
#
loop_
_entity_poly.entity_id
_entity_poly.type
_entity_poly.pdbx_seq_one_letter_code
_entity_poly.pdbx_strand_id
1 'polypeptide(L)'
;MLSRISHEIQDHKRDVPLLRGRIHLLSLCFYPPVIRSLKKNVPRELRYSLVIFIATHLFNLITTTLLHNNQRYKYRSAYKRIDIARVFGSLVFDFCSFQKEYRSIYVMLVNLPDVLLIYKLIARREYLSFLLSASCLMCFFVGGIVYCQEGPTAIDGIMGHHEIFHLLTVMGFGLVVGANGVVIK
;
A
#
# COMPACT_ATOMS: atom_id res chain seq x y z
N MET A 1 -8.98 -7.71 31.23
CA MET A 1 -9.26 -8.38 29.92
C MET A 1 -8.19 -8.04 28.89
N LEU A 2 -7.91 -6.75 28.63
CA LEU A 2 -6.81 -6.32 27.73
C LEU A 2 -5.41 -6.76 28.20
N SER A 3 -5.13 -6.74 29.50
CA SER A 3 -3.87 -7.23 30.07
C SER A 3 -3.65 -8.74 29.87
N ARG A 4 -4.73 -9.53 29.89
CA ARG A 4 -4.69 -10.99 29.70
C ARG A 4 -4.41 -11.36 28.25
N ILE A 5 -5.02 -10.62 27.32
CA ILE A 5 -4.76 -10.72 25.87
C ILE A 5 -3.32 -10.31 25.56
N SER A 6 -2.81 -9.25 26.21
CA SER A 6 -1.42 -8.80 26.06
C SER A 6 -0.42 -9.85 26.53
N HIS A 7 -0.71 -10.55 27.63
CA HIS A 7 0.18 -11.58 28.18
C HIS A 7 0.18 -12.86 27.32
N GLU A 8 -0.98 -13.31 26.84
CA GLU A 8 -1.08 -14.46 25.91
C GLU A 8 -0.40 -14.19 24.55
N ILE A 9 -0.35 -12.94 24.10
CA ILE A 9 0.38 -12.54 22.88
C ILE A 9 1.90 -12.54 23.11
N GLN A 10 2.37 -12.22 24.32
CA GLN A 10 3.79 -12.20 24.66
C GLN A 10 4.40 -13.62 24.82
N ASP A 11 3.64 -14.57 25.37
CA ASP A 11 4.13 -15.94 25.61
C ASP A 11 4.26 -16.80 24.35
N HIS A 12 3.57 -16.43 23.27
CA HIS A 12 3.89 -16.94 21.93
C HIS A 12 4.92 -16.01 21.29
N LYS A 13 6.22 -16.35 21.43
CA LYS A 13 7.28 -15.82 20.55
C LYS A 13 6.92 -16.14 19.10
N ARG A 14 6.17 -15.25 18.46
CA ARG A 14 5.88 -15.35 17.03
C ARG A 14 7.14 -14.92 16.29
N ASP A 15 7.54 -15.73 15.31
CA ASP A 15 8.66 -15.42 14.42
C ASP A 15 8.42 -14.10 13.63
N VAL A 16 7.16 -13.67 13.51
CA VAL A 16 6.75 -12.46 12.79
C VAL A 16 5.60 -11.70 13.50
N PRO A 17 5.51 -10.36 13.32
CA PRO A 17 4.47 -9.55 13.95
C PRO A 17 3.03 -9.98 13.59
N LEU A 18 2.09 -9.85 14.52
CA LEU A 18 0.66 -10.22 14.36
C LEU A 18 0.02 -9.59 13.12
N LEU A 19 0.36 -8.34 12.82
CA LEU A 19 -0.26 -7.57 11.74
C LEU A 19 0.34 -7.86 10.35
N ARG A 20 1.37 -8.71 10.28
CA ARG A 20 2.00 -9.13 9.03
C ARG A 20 0.97 -9.69 8.06
N GLY A 21 0.85 -9.08 6.87
CA GLY A 21 -0.10 -9.49 5.82
C GLY A 21 -1.57 -9.16 6.09
N ARG A 22 -1.94 -8.85 7.33
CA ARG A 22 -3.32 -8.53 7.74
C ARG A 22 -3.67 -7.05 7.57
N ILE A 23 -2.68 -6.16 7.68
CA ILE A 23 -2.89 -4.70 7.52
C ILE A 23 -3.52 -4.36 6.17
N HIS A 24 -3.19 -5.10 5.11
CA HIS A 24 -3.75 -4.85 3.78
C HIS A 24 -5.26 -5.06 3.70
N LEU A 25 -5.85 -5.86 4.60
CA LEU A 25 -7.31 -6.05 4.64
C LEU A 25 -8.05 -4.74 4.94
N LEU A 26 -7.40 -3.78 5.61
CA LEU A 26 -7.97 -2.45 5.83
C LEU A 26 -8.24 -1.72 4.51
N SER A 27 -7.53 -2.05 3.41
CA SER A 27 -7.82 -1.49 2.09
C SER A 27 -9.22 -1.84 1.59
N LEU A 28 -9.84 -2.91 2.11
CA LEU A 28 -11.20 -3.31 1.73
C LEU A 28 -12.23 -2.19 2.01
N CYS A 29 -11.99 -1.36 3.03
CA CYS A 29 -12.86 -0.26 3.42
C CYS A 29 -12.97 0.83 2.35
N PHE A 30 -12.01 0.93 1.41
CA PHE A 30 -11.98 1.99 0.41
C PHE A 30 -12.57 1.59 -0.96
N TYR A 31 -12.91 0.31 -1.18
CA TYR A 31 -13.58 -0.09 -2.44
C TYR A 31 -15.00 0.44 -2.59
N PRO A 32 -15.87 0.47 -1.55
CA PRO A 32 -17.24 0.95 -1.72
C PRO A 32 -17.33 2.38 -2.31
N PRO A 33 -16.53 3.38 -1.87
CA PRO A 33 -16.45 4.68 -2.54
C PRO A 33 -16.08 4.61 -4.02
N VAL A 34 -15.07 3.80 -4.40
CA VAL A 34 -14.62 3.67 -5.79
C VAL A 34 -15.69 3.00 -6.66
N ILE A 35 -16.34 1.96 -6.15
CA ILE A 35 -17.47 1.27 -6.82
C ILE A 35 -18.65 2.22 -7.00
N ARG A 36 -18.91 3.11 -6.02
CA ARG A 36 -19.94 4.14 -6.16
C ARG A 36 -19.60 5.11 -7.30
N SER A 37 -18.33 5.48 -7.47
CA SER A 37 -17.89 6.33 -8.58
C SER A 37 -18.10 5.68 -9.96
N LEU A 38 -18.01 4.36 -10.08
CA LEU A 38 -18.30 3.65 -11.34
C LEU A 38 -19.77 3.77 -11.78
N LYS A 39 -20.70 3.92 -10.82
CA LYS A 39 -22.14 4.06 -11.09
C LYS A 39 -22.52 5.47 -11.58
N LYS A 40 -21.60 6.43 -11.51
CA LYS A 40 -21.83 7.80 -12.01
C LYS A 40 -21.69 7.85 -13.54
N ASN A 41 -22.26 8.89 -14.15
CA ASN A 41 -22.10 9.17 -15.58
C ASN A 41 -20.73 9.77 -15.89
N VAL A 42 -19.68 8.98 -15.61
CA VAL A 42 -18.29 9.33 -15.92
C VAL A 42 -17.92 8.94 -17.35
N PRO A 43 -16.94 9.63 -17.98
CA PRO A 43 -16.41 9.24 -19.28
C PRO A 43 -15.97 7.78 -19.32
N ARG A 44 -16.12 7.13 -20.48
CA ARG A 44 -15.80 5.70 -20.66
C ARG A 44 -14.35 5.38 -20.29
N GLU A 45 -13.41 6.26 -20.67
CA GLU A 45 -11.99 6.12 -20.32
C GLU A 45 -11.76 6.11 -18.82
N LEU A 46 -12.39 7.03 -18.08
CA LEU A 46 -12.29 7.09 -16.62
C LEU A 46 -12.89 5.84 -15.97
N ARG A 47 -13.99 5.32 -16.52
CA ARG A 47 -14.60 4.06 -16.05
C ARG A 47 -13.62 2.89 -16.21
N TYR A 48 -12.95 2.76 -17.36
CA TYR A 48 -11.93 1.72 -17.55
C TYR A 48 -10.76 1.87 -16.60
N SER A 49 -10.25 3.09 -16.42
CA SER A 49 -9.17 3.36 -15.46
C SER A 49 -9.55 2.97 -14.03
N LEU A 50 -10.78 3.25 -13.58
CA LEU A 50 -11.27 2.85 -12.26
C LEU A 50 -11.42 1.32 -12.13
N VAL A 51 -11.87 0.63 -13.17
CA VAL A 51 -11.95 -0.85 -13.17
C VAL A 51 -10.55 -1.47 -13.10
N ILE A 52 -9.60 -0.99 -13.92
CA ILE A 52 -8.21 -1.43 -13.90
C ILE A 52 -7.59 -1.16 -12.51
N PHE A 53 -7.87 0.00 -11.92
CA PHE A 53 -7.42 0.35 -10.58
C PHE A 53 -7.95 -0.63 -9.52
N ILE A 54 -9.26 -0.95 -9.53
CA ILE A 54 -9.84 -1.94 -8.61
C ILE A 54 -9.21 -3.31 -8.81
N ALA A 55 -9.10 -3.78 -10.07
CA ALA A 55 -8.58 -5.11 -10.38
C ALA A 55 -7.11 -5.27 -9.96
N THR A 56 -6.28 -4.29 -10.27
CA THR A 56 -4.85 -4.29 -9.88
C THR A 56 -4.69 -4.23 -8.37
N HIS A 57 -5.48 -3.43 -7.67
CA HIS A 57 -5.41 -3.34 -6.21
C HIS A 57 -5.95 -4.60 -5.50
N LEU A 58 -7.02 -5.24 -6.02
CA LEU A 58 -7.52 -6.51 -5.49
C LEU A 58 -6.51 -7.63 -5.68
N PHE A 59 -5.92 -7.72 -6.86
CA PHE A 59 -4.85 -8.67 -7.13
C PHE A 59 -3.68 -8.47 -6.15
N ASN A 60 -3.25 -7.21 -5.94
CA ASN A 60 -2.20 -6.88 -4.98
C ASN A 60 -2.56 -7.29 -3.55
N LEU A 61 -3.77 -6.97 -3.09
CA LEU A 61 -4.26 -7.36 -1.77
C LEU A 61 -4.14 -8.88 -1.57
N ILE A 62 -4.64 -9.65 -2.54
CA ILE A 62 -4.60 -11.12 -2.49
C ILE A 62 -3.14 -11.60 -2.44
N THR A 63 -2.27 -11.10 -3.31
CA THR A 63 -0.88 -11.58 -3.41
C THR A 63 -0.05 -11.23 -2.19
N THR A 64 -0.16 -9.99 -1.68
CA THR A 64 0.58 -9.56 -0.49
C THR A 64 0.09 -10.30 0.76
N THR A 65 -1.23 -10.48 0.91
CA THR A 65 -1.80 -11.25 2.01
C THR A 65 -1.40 -12.73 1.93
N LEU A 66 -1.42 -13.35 0.75
CA LEU A 66 -0.96 -14.74 0.56
C LEU A 66 0.54 -14.89 0.87
N LEU A 67 1.39 -13.98 0.36
CA LEU A 67 2.83 -14.00 0.62
C LEU A 67 3.14 -13.94 2.12
N HIS A 68 2.46 -13.05 2.82
CA HIS A 68 2.77 -12.77 4.22
C HIS A 68 2.10 -13.73 5.20
N ASN A 69 0.96 -14.32 4.86
CA ASN A 69 0.33 -15.38 5.66
C ASN A 69 0.98 -16.74 5.45
N ASN A 70 1.68 -16.95 4.33
CA ASN A 70 2.17 -18.28 3.92
C ASN A 70 3.70 -18.31 3.74
N GLN A 71 4.43 -17.86 4.76
CA GLN A 71 5.88 -17.61 4.69
C GLN A 71 6.75 -18.85 4.44
N ARG A 72 6.20 -20.07 4.57
CA ARG A 72 6.92 -21.36 4.51
C ARG A 72 6.84 -22.08 3.15
N TYR A 73 6.27 -21.47 2.11
CA TYR A 73 6.02 -22.16 0.82
C TYR A 73 7.25 -22.26 -0.11
N LYS A 74 7.29 -23.37 -0.87
CA LYS A 74 8.24 -23.67 -1.97
C LYS A 74 8.30 -22.58 -3.06
N TYR A 75 7.24 -21.78 -3.21
CA TYR A 75 7.11 -20.72 -4.22
C TYR A 75 7.24 -19.29 -3.67
N ARG A 76 7.82 -19.11 -2.47
CA ARG A 76 7.97 -17.79 -1.82
C ARG A 76 8.66 -16.74 -2.72
N SER A 77 9.62 -17.15 -3.55
CA SER A 77 10.29 -16.26 -4.51
C SER A 77 9.31 -15.72 -5.56
N ALA A 78 8.42 -16.56 -6.10
CA ALA A 78 7.40 -16.16 -7.05
C ALA A 78 6.41 -15.15 -6.43
N TYR A 79 5.91 -15.42 -5.22
CA TYR A 79 5.01 -14.48 -4.53
C TYR A 79 5.69 -13.16 -4.16
N LYS A 80 6.97 -13.18 -3.76
CA LYS A 80 7.76 -11.95 -3.56
C LYS A 80 7.91 -11.15 -4.85
N ARG A 81 8.17 -11.83 -5.96
CA ARG A 81 8.25 -11.17 -7.28
C ARG A 81 6.92 -10.55 -7.64
N ILE A 82 5.80 -11.23 -7.41
CA ILE A 82 4.44 -10.70 -7.67
C ILE A 82 4.10 -9.52 -6.76
N ASP A 83 4.40 -9.59 -5.46
CA ASP A 83 4.19 -8.51 -4.47
C ASP A 83 4.95 -7.23 -4.86
N ILE A 84 6.17 -7.40 -5.39
CA ILE A 84 7.00 -6.30 -5.89
C ILE A 84 6.67 -5.96 -7.36
N ALA A 85 6.07 -6.86 -8.14
CA ALA A 85 5.72 -6.65 -9.57
C ALA A 85 4.64 -5.57 -9.76
N ARG A 86 3.92 -5.24 -8.68
CA ARG A 86 3.16 -3.99 -8.56
C ARG A 86 3.99 -2.75 -8.93
N VAL A 87 5.29 -2.78 -8.63
CA VAL A 87 6.27 -1.79 -9.05
C VAL A 87 6.87 -2.34 -10.35
N PHE A 88 6.31 -1.91 -11.48
CA PHE A 88 6.40 -2.47 -12.86
C PHE A 88 7.72 -3.11 -13.35
N GLY A 89 8.87 -2.93 -12.67
CA GLY A 89 10.20 -3.42 -13.06
C GLY A 89 10.64 -4.75 -12.46
N SER A 90 9.93 -5.37 -11.52
CA SER A 90 10.40 -6.63 -10.89
C SER A 90 10.28 -7.88 -11.77
N LEU A 91 9.56 -7.79 -12.90
CA LEU A 91 9.52 -8.86 -13.90
C LEU A 91 10.75 -8.83 -14.83
N VAL A 92 11.42 -7.68 -14.95
CA VAL A 92 12.58 -7.49 -15.85
C VAL A 92 13.91 -7.72 -15.14
N PHE A 93 13.96 -7.51 -13.82
CA PHE A 93 15.15 -7.72 -12.99
C PHE A 93 14.77 -8.53 -11.74
N ASP A 94 15.67 -9.37 -11.22
CA ASP A 94 15.46 -10.10 -9.96
C ASP A 94 15.47 -9.15 -8.75
N PHE A 95 14.49 -8.25 -8.69
CA PHE A 95 14.47 -7.11 -7.79
C PHE A 95 14.41 -7.52 -6.32
N CYS A 96 13.99 -8.76 -6.07
CA CYS A 96 13.98 -9.41 -4.77
C CYS A 96 15.38 -9.63 -4.17
N SER A 97 16.44 -9.61 -4.99
CA SER A 97 17.82 -9.78 -4.53
C SER A 97 18.50 -8.47 -4.12
N PHE A 98 17.90 -7.31 -4.43
CA PHE A 98 18.48 -6.02 -4.05
C PHE A 98 18.23 -5.68 -2.57
N GLN A 99 19.13 -4.86 -2.01
CA GLN A 99 19.02 -4.37 -0.63
C GLN A 99 17.74 -3.53 -0.44
N LYS A 100 17.27 -3.38 0.80
CA LYS A 100 15.98 -2.74 1.12
C LYS A 100 15.91 -1.30 0.62
N GLU A 101 17.04 -0.61 0.64
CA GLU A 101 17.26 0.78 0.28
C GLU A 101 16.99 0.99 -1.21
N TYR A 102 17.58 0.16 -2.08
CA TYR A 102 17.31 0.18 -3.52
C TYR A 102 15.85 -0.12 -3.84
N ARG A 103 15.23 -1.03 -3.08
CA ARG A 103 13.80 -1.34 -3.23
C ARG A 103 12.92 -0.14 -2.88
N SER A 104 13.26 0.59 -1.83
CA SER A 104 12.55 1.80 -1.40
C SER A 104 12.70 2.94 -2.40
N ILE A 105 13.93 3.20 -2.89
CA ILE A 105 14.20 4.23 -3.91
C ILE A 105 13.41 3.96 -5.20
N TYR A 106 13.35 2.71 -5.64
CA TYR A 106 12.60 2.36 -6.84
C TYR A 106 11.10 2.60 -6.68
N VAL A 107 10.52 2.19 -5.53
CA VAL A 107 9.12 2.49 -5.21
C VAL A 107 8.87 4.00 -5.26
N MET A 108 9.76 4.80 -4.69
CA MET A 108 9.68 6.25 -4.72
C MET A 108 9.69 6.81 -6.16
N LEU A 109 10.61 6.34 -7.01
CA LEU A 109 10.73 6.79 -8.41
C LEU A 109 9.49 6.43 -9.25
N VAL A 110 8.87 5.28 -9.01
CA VAL A 110 7.65 4.89 -9.73
C VAL A 110 6.44 5.76 -9.36
N ASN A 111 6.45 6.40 -8.18
CA ASN A 111 5.40 7.36 -7.78
C ASN A 111 5.72 8.81 -8.22
N LEU A 112 6.88 9.08 -8.85
CA LEU A 112 7.25 10.43 -9.30
C LEU A 112 6.26 11.06 -10.31
N PRO A 113 5.61 10.29 -11.22
CA PRO A 113 4.56 10.83 -12.08
C PRO A 113 3.39 11.47 -11.32
N ASP A 114 3.16 11.11 -10.04
CA ASP A 114 2.11 11.72 -9.22
C ASP A 114 2.37 13.21 -8.93
N VAL A 115 3.63 13.66 -9.05
CA VAL A 115 3.98 15.10 -8.96
C VAL A 115 3.34 15.88 -10.11
N LEU A 116 3.26 15.30 -11.31
CA LEU A 116 2.57 15.92 -12.44
C LEU A 116 1.05 16.00 -12.22
N LEU A 117 0.47 15.00 -11.55
CA LEU A 117 -0.94 15.03 -11.15
C LEU A 117 -1.19 16.16 -10.14
N ILE A 118 -0.33 16.28 -9.13
CA ILE A 118 -0.39 17.36 -8.13
C ILE A 118 -0.37 18.74 -8.82
N TYR A 119 0.57 18.96 -9.74
CA TYR A 119 0.64 20.20 -10.51
C TYR A 119 -0.68 20.48 -11.27
N LYS A 120 -1.24 19.48 -11.95
CA LYS A 120 -2.52 19.61 -12.67
C LYS A 120 -3.69 19.94 -11.73
N LEU A 121 -3.73 19.36 -10.53
CA LEU A 121 -4.77 19.65 -9.54
C LEU A 121 -4.70 21.09 -9.03
N ILE A 122 -3.49 21.60 -8.76
CA ILE A 122 -3.27 23.00 -8.40
C ILE A 122 -3.72 23.93 -9.54
N ALA A 123 -3.29 23.64 -10.78
CA ALA A 123 -3.67 24.44 -11.95
C ALA A 123 -5.20 24.49 -12.17
N ARG A 124 -5.90 23.41 -11.82
CA ARG A 124 -7.37 23.31 -11.87
C ARG A 124 -8.08 23.85 -10.61
N ARG A 125 -7.35 24.36 -9.62
CA ARG A 125 -7.86 24.86 -8.34
C ARG A 125 -8.59 23.81 -7.50
N GLU A 126 -8.28 22.54 -7.70
CA GLU A 126 -8.83 21.40 -6.97
C GLU A 126 -8.05 21.18 -5.66
N TYR A 127 -8.08 22.18 -4.76
CA TYR A 127 -7.16 22.25 -3.61
C TYR A 127 -7.32 21.09 -2.61
N LEU A 128 -8.54 20.63 -2.37
CA LEU A 128 -8.76 19.49 -1.47
C LEU A 128 -8.18 18.20 -2.06
N SER A 129 -8.43 17.93 -3.34
CA SER A 129 -7.87 16.79 -4.07
C SER A 129 -6.35 16.87 -4.16
N PHE A 130 -5.81 18.07 -4.31
CA PHE A 130 -4.38 18.35 -4.21
C PHE A 130 -3.82 17.95 -2.84
N LEU A 131 -4.40 18.46 -1.74
CA LEU A 131 -3.92 18.17 -0.38
C LEU A 131 -3.93 16.67 -0.08
N LEU A 132 -4.99 15.97 -0.49
CA LEU A 132 -5.11 14.52 -0.33
C LEU A 132 -4.04 13.77 -1.16
N SER A 133 -3.81 14.18 -2.41
CA SER A 133 -2.81 13.56 -3.29
C SER A 133 -1.38 13.82 -2.80
N ALA A 134 -1.09 15.03 -2.33
CA ALA A 134 0.20 15.38 -1.75
C ALA A 134 0.46 14.61 -0.44
N SER A 135 -0.56 14.48 0.41
CA SER A 135 -0.49 13.68 1.64
C SER A 135 -0.24 12.20 1.34
N CYS A 136 -0.85 11.67 0.27
CA CYS A 136 -0.59 10.31 -0.19
C CYS A 136 0.89 10.10 -0.55
N LEU A 137 1.45 11.03 -1.34
CA LEU A 137 2.85 11.00 -1.71
C LEU A 137 3.75 11.00 -0.47
N MET A 138 3.46 11.86 0.52
CA MET A 138 4.18 11.88 1.80
C MET A 138 4.09 10.55 2.55
N CYS A 139 2.94 9.88 2.58
CA CYS A 139 2.81 8.55 3.18
C CYS A 139 3.76 7.54 2.52
N PHE A 140 3.90 7.56 1.20
CA PHE A 140 4.83 6.67 0.48
C PHE A 140 6.30 7.00 0.77
N PHE A 141 6.69 8.28 0.78
CA PHE A 141 8.05 8.69 1.11
C PHE A 141 8.43 8.32 2.54
N VAL A 142 7.60 8.71 3.52
CA VAL A 142 7.83 8.39 4.93
C VAL A 142 7.82 6.87 5.14
N GLY A 143 6.89 6.16 4.52
CA GLY A 143 6.84 4.70 4.56
C GLY A 143 8.12 4.07 4.03
N GLY A 144 8.65 4.57 2.90
CA GLY A 144 9.91 4.09 2.33
C GLY A 144 11.11 4.30 3.26
N ILE A 145 11.16 5.42 3.98
CA ILE A 145 12.19 5.69 5.00
C ILE A 145 12.04 4.70 6.16
N VAL A 146 10.83 4.55 6.71
CA VAL A 146 10.55 3.63 7.83
C VAL A 146 10.87 2.18 7.43
N TYR A 147 10.58 1.77 6.19
CA TYR A 147 10.89 0.43 5.69
C TYR A 147 12.39 0.09 5.73
N CYS A 148 13.24 1.10 5.52
CA CYS A 148 14.69 0.95 5.53
C CYS A 148 15.30 1.01 6.93
N GLN A 149 14.55 1.45 7.94
CA GLN A 149 15.07 1.53 9.31
C GLN A 149 15.31 0.14 9.89
N GLU A 150 16.45 0.01 10.57
CA GLU A 150 16.78 -1.13 11.42
C GLU A 150 16.58 -0.72 12.88
N GLY A 151 15.80 -1.49 13.64
CA GLY A 151 15.47 -1.15 15.01
C GLY A 151 14.42 -2.07 15.62
N PRO A 152 14.18 -1.96 16.95
CA PRO A 152 13.17 -2.76 17.63
C PRO A 152 11.79 -2.54 17.02
N THR A 153 10.93 -3.54 17.14
CA THR A 153 9.53 -3.43 16.73
C THR A 153 8.86 -2.26 17.45
N ALA A 154 8.08 -1.46 16.73
CA ALA A 154 7.37 -0.32 17.35
C ALA A 154 6.39 -0.78 18.43
N ILE A 155 5.78 -1.96 18.23
CA ILE A 155 5.02 -2.68 19.24
C ILE A 155 5.42 -4.14 19.16
N ASP A 156 6.09 -4.64 20.21
CA ASP A 156 6.63 -6.00 20.25
C ASP A 156 5.57 -7.06 19.95
N GLY A 157 5.91 -7.97 19.03
CA GLY A 157 5.02 -9.04 18.56
C GLY A 157 3.82 -8.59 17.73
N ILE A 158 3.53 -7.29 17.62
CA ILE A 158 2.34 -6.77 16.93
C ILE A 158 2.69 -6.02 15.65
N MET A 159 3.63 -5.07 15.71
CA MET A 159 3.91 -4.14 14.61
C MET A 159 5.40 -3.75 14.55
N GLY A 160 6.07 -4.07 13.44
CA GLY A 160 7.41 -3.61 13.12
C GLY A 160 7.42 -2.54 12.02
N HIS A 161 8.62 -2.10 11.65
CA HIS A 161 8.87 -1.14 10.58
C HIS A 161 8.21 -1.53 9.25
N HIS A 162 8.19 -2.82 8.92
CA HIS A 162 7.55 -3.32 7.70
C HIS A 162 6.03 -3.20 7.74
N GLU A 163 5.42 -3.46 8.90
CA GLU A 163 3.99 -3.32 9.10
C GLU A 163 3.58 -1.84 9.10
N ILE A 164 4.41 -0.94 9.64
CA ILE A 164 4.20 0.52 9.56
C ILE A 164 4.28 0.99 8.11
N PHE A 165 5.26 0.53 7.33
CA PHE A 165 5.32 0.81 5.91
C PHE A 165 4.01 0.44 5.21
N HIS A 166 3.54 -0.79 5.41
CA HIS A 166 2.28 -1.24 4.83
C HIS A 166 1.09 -0.41 5.29
N LEU A 167 1.02 -0.04 6.57
CA LEU A 167 -0.03 0.82 7.10
C LEU A 167 -0.05 2.18 6.39
N LEU A 168 1.12 2.80 6.20
CA LEU A 168 1.25 4.05 5.47
C LEU A 168 0.85 3.90 3.99
N THR A 169 1.15 2.77 3.34
CA THR A 169 0.66 2.53 1.97
C THR A 169 -0.86 2.39 1.90
N VAL A 170 -1.49 1.77 2.90
CA VAL A 170 -2.96 1.65 2.99
C VAL A 170 -3.60 3.02 3.23
N MET A 171 -3.02 3.85 4.10
CA MET A 171 -3.46 5.22 4.31
C MET A 171 -3.34 6.05 3.03
N GLY A 172 -2.19 5.96 2.33
CA GLY A 172 -1.97 6.61 1.03
C GLY A 172 -3.03 6.22 0.00
N PHE A 173 -3.38 4.93 -0.07
CA PHE A 173 -4.47 4.46 -0.93
C PHE A 173 -5.82 5.11 -0.57
N GLY A 174 -6.16 5.16 0.72
CA GLY A 174 -7.38 5.84 1.18
C GLY A 174 -7.42 7.32 0.80
N LEU A 175 -6.29 8.03 0.90
CA LEU A 175 -6.16 9.42 0.50
C LEU A 175 -6.38 9.63 -1.01
N VAL A 176 -5.85 8.74 -1.86
CA VAL A 176 -6.09 8.77 -3.32
C VAL A 176 -7.54 8.48 -3.66
N VAL A 177 -8.17 7.52 -2.99
CA VAL A 177 -9.62 7.27 -3.15
C VAL A 177 -10.42 8.51 -2.76
N GLY A 178 -10.06 9.17 -1.66
CA GLY A 178 -10.66 10.44 -1.24
C GLY A 178 -10.49 11.55 -2.28
N ALA A 179 -9.27 11.74 -2.80
CA ALA A 179 -8.97 12.75 -3.82
C ALA A 179 -9.81 12.52 -5.08
N ASN A 180 -9.92 11.27 -5.54
CA ASN A 180 -10.78 10.92 -6.67
C ASN A 180 -12.27 11.15 -6.36
N GLY A 181 -12.72 10.83 -5.15
CA GLY A 181 -14.12 11.06 -4.75
C GLY A 181 -14.53 12.54 -4.75
N VAL A 182 -13.58 13.45 -4.49
CA VAL A 182 -13.81 14.90 -4.55
C VAL A 182 -13.95 15.39 -5.99
N VAL A 183 -13.08 14.92 -6.89
CA VAL A 183 -13.10 15.32 -8.31
C VAL A 183 -14.28 14.68 -9.07
N ILE A 184 -14.58 13.41 -8.77
CA ILE A 184 -15.64 12.66 -9.43
C ILE A 184 -16.97 12.94 -8.72
N LYS A 185 -17.68 13.98 -9.19
CA LYS A 185 -19.01 14.37 -8.69
C LYS A 185 -20.13 13.44 -9.14
#